data_AF-A0A2T5RF72-F1
#
_entry.id   AF-A0A2T5RF72-F1
#
_cell.length_a   1.000
_cell.length_b   1.000
_cell.length_c   1.000
_cell.angle_alpha   90.00
_cell.angle_beta   90.00
_cell.angle_gamma   90.00
#
_symmetry.space_group_name_H-M   'P 1'
#
loop_
_entity.id
_entity.type
_entity.pdbx_description
1 polymer ?
#
loop_
_entity_poly.entity_id
_entity_poly.type
_entity_poly.pdbx_seq_one_letter_code
_entity_poly.pdbx_strand_id
1 'polypeptide(L)'
;MKLKQIAHKIQSYYDYENTDFVARPYNRFDSEKTTWWIVPSKEWPAYKFAKFVIFDEDERINFGVNVEKGYDENLGIGIAKKYNLKSDWSWYDFKANIVSGKLDSIVSDINQEFDKNVKFRLLIGILNSQSNDPEVEKHSNEISFEIKNNKVINFDQDLDLGNELSDIDQVNNIKELYNLLVSKTSIDFLWLDFYIAVSYDKKKIFEDKIDFDEIHHIIKKFDYLLKK
;
A
#
# COMPACT_ATOMS: atom_id res chain seq x y z
N MET A 1 5.24 -19.06 13.49
CA MET A 1 5.13 -18.93 12.01
C MET A 1 6.02 -17.76 11.55
N LYS A 2 6.58 -17.74 10.33
CA LYS A 2 7.34 -16.59 9.79
C LYS A 2 6.54 -15.86 8.71
N LEU A 3 6.85 -14.59 8.39
CA LEU A 3 6.15 -13.82 7.35
C LEU A 3 6.05 -14.57 6.01
N LYS A 4 7.13 -15.22 5.60
CA LYS A 4 7.16 -16.08 4.41
C LYS A 4 6.06 -17.15 4.41
N GLN A 5 5.86 -17.83 5.54
CA GLN A 5 4.86 -18.89 5.67
C GLN A 5 3.45 -18.31 5.57
N ILE A 6 3.22 -17.15 6.17
CA ILE A 6 1.96 -16.42 6.10
C ILE A 6 1.66 -16.01 4.66
N ALA A 7 2.65 -15.45 3.95
CA ALA A 7 2.51 -15.03 2.56
C ALA A 7 2.09 -16.18 1.64
N HIS A 8 2.75 -17.34 1.75
CA HIS A 8 2.39 -18.52 0.96
C HIS A 8 1.03 -19.12 1.37
N LYS A 9 0.66 -19.05 2.65
CA LYS A 9 -0.67 -19.46 3.11
C LYS A 9 -1.74 -18.58 2.48
N ILE A 10 -1.59 -17.26 2.51
CA ILE A 10 -2.53 -16.33 1.89
C ILE A 10 -2.59 -16.55 0.37
N GLN A 11 -1.44 -16.67 -0.30
CA GLN A 11 -1.37 -16.97 -1.73
C GLN A 11 -2.23 -18.20 -2.10
N SER A 12 -2.18 -19.27 -1.29
CA SER A 12 -2.94 -20.50 -1.57
C SER A 12 -4.47 -20.32 -1.57
N TYR A 13 -5.00 -19.31 -0.88
CA TYR A 13 -6.44 -18.99 -0.94
C TYR A 13 -6.85 -18.35 -2.27
N TYR A 14 -5.92 -17.66 -2.94
CA TYR A 14 -6.19 -16.99 -4.21
C TYR A 14 -5.87 -17.91 -5.40
N ASP A 15 -4.80 -18.70 -5.32
CA ASP A 15 -4.41 -19.64 -6.38
C ASP A 15 -5.51 -20.70 -6.68
N TYR A 16 -6.42 -20.96 -5.73
CA TYR A 16 -7.56 -21.88 -5.93
C TYR A 16 -8.52 -21.41 -7.04
N GLU A 17 -8.53 -20.12 -7.37
CA GLU A 17 -9.37 -19.55 -8.42
C GLU A 17 -8.71 -19.58 -9.82
N ASN A 18 -7.61 -20.36 -10.01
CA ASN A 18 -6.77 -20.35 -11.23
C ASN A 18 -6.20 -18.95 -11.56
N THR A 19 -6.01 -18.13 -10.55
CA THR A 19 -5.39 -16.82 -10.69
C THR A 19 -3.88 -16.97 -10.53
N ASP A 20 -3.08 -16.27 -11.34
CA ASP A 20 -1.61 -16.39 -11.35
C ASP A 20 -0.97 -15.60 -10.21
N PHE A 21 -1.47 -15.74 -8.97
CA PHE A 21 -0.88 -15.02 -7.86
C PHE A 21 0.51 -15.57 -7.51
N VAL A 22 1.43 -14.67 -7.18
CA VAL A 22 2.81 -15.02 -6.84
C VAL A 22 3.22 -14.28 -5.58
N ALA A 23 3.55 -15.03 -4.53
CA ALA A 23 4.18 -14.47 -3.34
C ALA A 23 5.66 -14.13 -3.61
N ARG A 24 6.07 -12.89 -3.31
CA ARG A 24 7.42 -12.38 -3.53
C ARG A 24 7.89 -11.55 -2.35
N PRO A 25 9.12 -11.77 -1.84
CA PRO A 25 9.72 -10.87 -0.86
C PRO A 25 10.16 -9.57 -1.55
N TYR A 26 9.99 -8.43 -0.88
CA TYR A 26 10.57 -7.15 -1.30
C TYR A 26 12.10 -7.26 -1.36
N ASN A 27 12.74 -7.70 -0.27
CA ASN A 27 14.16 -8.02 -0.24
C ASN A 27 14.39 -9.54 -0.32
N ARG A 28 14.75 -10.06 -1.51
CA ARG A 28 15.05 -11.48 -1.69
C ARG A 28 16.22 -12.00 -0.84
N PHE A 29 17.12 -11.12 -0.40
CA PHE A 29 18.26 -11.48 0.43
C PHE A 29 17.92 -11.52 1.93
N ASP A 30 16.80 -10.91 2.34
CA ASP A 30 16.26 -10.99 3.70
C ASP A 30 14.76 -11.37 3.69
N SER A 31 14.46 -12.47 2.99
CA SER A 31 13.09 -12.94 2.78
C SER A 31 12.32 -13.29 4.07
N GLU A 32 12.99 -13.37 5.22
CA GLU A 32 12.36 -13.73 6.49
C GLU A 32 11.81 -12.53 7.26
N LYS A 33 12.35 -11.33 7.03
CA LYS A 33 12.00 -10.11 7.76
C LYS A 33 11.47 -8.98 6.87
N THR A 34 11.53 -9.16 5.55
CA THR A 34 11.09 -8.16 4.60
C THR A 34 9.58 -8.21 4.36
N THR A 35 9.04 -7.12 3.83
CA THR A 35 7.68 -7.06 3.28
C THR A 35 7.47 -8.15 2.23
N TRP A 36 6.33 -8.82 2.28
CA TRP A 36 5.90 -9.78 1.27
C TRP A 36 4.77 -9.22 0.44
N TRP A 37 4.87 -9.40 -0.87
CA TRP A 37 3.84 -9.08 -1.84
C TRP A 37 3.21 -10.34 -2.38
N ILE A 38 1.91 -10.31 -2.62
CA ILE A 38 1.20 -11.34 -3.39
C ILE A 38 0.64 -10.63 -4.62
N VAL A 39 1.29 -10.87 -5.75
CA VAL A 39 1.08 -10.14 -7.00
C VAL A 39 0.15 -10.95 -7.90
N PRO A 40 -0.88 -10.37 -8.53
CA PRO A 40 -1.80 -11.09 -9.43
C PRO A 40 -1.18 -11.46 -10.79
N SER A 41 0.15 -11.56 -10.88
CA SER A 41 0.90 -11.81 -12.12
C SER A 41 2.31 -12.33 -11.85
N LYS A 42 2.88 -13.01 -12.86
CA LYS A 42 4.30 -13.39 -12.92
C LYS A 42 5.21 -12.27 -13.45
N GLU A 43 4.64 -11.21 -14.00
CA GLU A 43 5.37 -10.07 -14.57
C GLU A 43 6.21 -9.32 -13.52
N TRP A 44 7.36 -8.77 -13.95
CA TRP A 44 8.24 -7.98 -13.10
C TRP A 44 8.94 -6.88 -13.92
N PRO A 45 9.11 -5.65 -13.38
CA PRO A 45 8.60 -5.19 -12.08
C PRO A 45 7.07 -5.11 -12.06
N ALA A 46 6.49 -5.28 -10.86
CA ALA A 46 5.04 -5.41 -10.69
C ALA A 46 4.32 -4.08 -10.39
N TYR A 47 4.92 -2.93 -10.73
CA TYR A 47 4.45 -1.60 -10.30
C TYR A 47 3.00 -1.32 -10.73
N LYS A 48 2.63 -1.78 -11.94
CA LYS A 48 1.28 -1.57 -12.48
C LYS A 48 0.17 -2.28 -11.73
N PHE A 49 0.48 -3.29 -10.92
CA PHE A 49 -0.52 -4.06 -10.19
C PHE A 49 -0.68 -3.53 -8.77
N ALA A 50 -1.93 -3.48 -8.30
CA ALA A 50 -2.20 -3.59 -6.88
C ALA A 50 -1.76 -4.98 -6.38
N LYS A 51 -1.21 -5.04 -5.17
CA LYS A 51 -0.63 -6.26 -4.60
C LYS A 51 -1.19 -6.44 -3.20
N PHE A 52 -1.46 -7.67 -2.78
CA PHE A 52 -1.59 -7.88 -1.35
C PHE A 52 -0.22 -7.70 -0.71
N VAL A 53 -0.21 -7.13 0.49
CA VAL A 53 1.01 -6.83 1.22
C VAL A 53 0.91 -7.36 2.64
N ILE A 54 2.01 -7.94 3.10
CA ILE A 54 2.22 -8.38 4.47
C ILE A 54 3.52 -7.79 4.94
N PHE A 55 3.51 -7.02 6.02
CA PHE A 55 4.73 -6.42 6.56
C PHE A 55 4.74 -6.43 8.08
N ASP A 56 5.95 -6.58 8.61
CA ASP A 56 6.23 -6.49 10.04
C ASP A 56 6.45 -5.03 10.42
N GLU A 57 5.94 -4.65 11.59
CA GLU A 57 6.20 -3.35 12.19
C GLU A 57 6.14 -3.50 13.71
N ASP A 58 7.31 -3.49 14.35
CA ASP A 58 7.49 -3.73 15.78
C ASP A 58 6.80 -5.03 16.26
N GLU A 59 5.76 -4.87 17.08
CA GLU A 59 4.95 -5.95 17.68
C GLU A 59 3.69 -6.27 16.85
N ARG A 60 3.61 -5.75 15.63
CA ARG A 60 2.47 -5.91 14.73
C ARG A 60 2.87 -6.58 13.41
N ILE A 61 1.93 -7.32 12.86
CA ILE A 61 1.95 -7.74 11.45
C ILE A 61 0.75 -7.09 10.77
N ASN A 62 1.01 -6.45 9.65
CA ASN A 62 0.05 -5.72 8.86
C ASN A 62 -0.34 -6.52 7.63
N PHE A 63 -1.64 -6.59 7.33
CA PHE A 63 -2.19 -7.28 6.17
C PHE A 63 -3.05 -6.32 5.37
N GLY A 64 -2.83 -6.25 4.07
CA GLY A 64 -3.54 -5.26 3.29
C GLY A 64 -3.22 -5.27 1.81
N VAL A 65 -3.34 -4.10 1.20
CA VAL A 65 -2.99 -3.85 -0.19
C VAL A 65 -1.96 -2.75 -0.34
N ASN A 66 -1.12 -2.88 -1.36
CA ASN A 66 -0.23 -1.85 -1.85
C ASN A 66 -0.61 -1.47 -3.28
N VAL A 67 -0.68 -0.16 -3.57
CA VAL A 67 -0.92 0.39 -4.91
C VAL A 67 0.09 1.50 -5.17
N GLU A 68 0.69 1.49 -6.37
CA GLU A 68 1.77 2.40 -6.73
C GLU A 68 1.35 3.31 -7.88
N LYS A 69 1.70 4.60 -7.81
CA LYS A 69 1.39 5.58 -8.88
C LYS A 69 2.40 5.54 -10.03
N GLY A 70 3.70 5.39 -9.76
CA GLY A 70 4.72 5.68 -10.77
C GLY A 70 4.86 7.18 -11.10
N TYR A 71 5.73 7.51 -12.06
CA TYR A 71 5.94 8.87 -12.54
C TYR A 71 5.03 9.21 -13.72
N ASP A 72 4.61 10.45 -13.91
CA ASP A 72 3.82 10.81 -15.08
C ASP A 72 4.61 10.65 -16.40
N GLU A 73 3.92 10.33 -17.50
CA GLU A 73 4.56 10.09 -18.81
C GLU A 73 5.26 11.34 -19.37
N ASN A 74 4.86 12.53 -18.90
CA ASN A 74 5.30 13.82 -19.45
C ASN A 74 6.55 14.42 -18.77
N LEU A 75 7.19 13.73 -17.82
CA LEU A 75 8.30 14.28 -17.03
C LEU A 75 9.64 14.47 -17.80
N GLY A 76 9.74 14.02 -19.05
CA GLY A 76 10.90 14.29 -19.93
C GLY A 76 11.99 13.21 -19.96
N ILE A 77 13.14 13.57 -20.55
CA ILE A 77 14.25 12.65 -20.90
C ILE A 77 15.03 12.26 -19.64
N GLY A 78 15.03 10.96 -19.30
CA GLY A 78 15.91 10.41 -18.25
C GLY A 78 15.26 9.31 -17.40
N ILE A 79 13.93 9.26 -17.35
CA ILE A 79 13.20 8.21 -16.63
C ILE A 79 13.01 7.00 -17.55
N ALA A 80 13.36 5.81 -17.05
CA ALA A 80 13.13 4.59 -17.81
C ALA A 80 11.62 4.36 -17.97
N LYS A 81 11.16 4.04 -19.20
CA LYS A 81 9.74 3.86 -19.54
C LYS A 81 8.97 2.87 -18.66
N LYS A 82 9.66 1.98 -17.95
CA LYS A 82 9.06 1.03 -17.00
C LYS A 82 8.52 1.70 -15.72
N TYR A 83 9.01 2.90 -15.40
CA TYR A 83 8.60 3.69 -14.23
C TYR A 83 7.50 4.70 -14.54
N ASN A 84 7.17 4.90 -15.82
CA ASN A 84 6.10 5.78 -16.23
C ASN A 84 4.75 5.11 -15.98
N LEU A 85 3.87 5.84 -15.30
CA LEU A 85 2.47 5.51 -15.08
C LEU A 85 1.78 5.36 -16.43
N LYS A 86 1.14 4.22 -16.67
CA LYS A 86 0.40 3.94 -17.90
C LYS A 86 -1.06 3.68 -17.58
N SER A 87 -1.93 3.90 -18.56
CA SER A 87 -3.39 3.73 -18.43
C SER A 87 -3.85 2.36 -17.93
N ASP A 88 -3.02 1.32 -18.03
CA ASP A 88 -3.29 -0.04 -17.55
C ASP A 88 -2.89 -0.28 -16.08
N TRP A 89 -2.38 0.73 -15.37
CA TRP A 89 -1.99 0.61 -13.97
C TRP A 89 -3.21 0.67 -13.04
N SER A 90 -3.22 -0.19 -12.02
CA SER A 90 -4.25 -0.22 -10.95
C SER A 90 -4.39 1.12 -10.21
N TRP A 91 -3.39 2.00 -10.31
CA TRP A 91 -3.46 3.37 -9.81
C TRP A 91 -4.71 4.13 -10.28
N TYR A 92 -5.11 4.00 -11.54
CA TYR A 92 -6.26 4.76 -12.06
C TYR A 92 -7.58 4.29 -11.45
N ASP A 93 -7.74 2.97 -11.29
CA ASP A 93 -8.86 2.38 -10.57
C ASP A 93 -8.84 2.81 -9.10
N PHE A 94 -7.68 2.74 -8.44
CA PHE A 94 -7.52 3.17 -7.06
C PHE A 94 -7.92 4.63 -6.85
N LYS A 95 -7.42 5.53 -7.70
CA LYS A 95 -7.80 6.96 -7.73
C LYS A 95 -9.31 7.13 -7.87
N ALA A 96 -9.95 6.43 -8.80
CA ALA A 96 -11.40 6.52 -8.99
C ALA A 96 -12.18 6.07 -7.74
N ASN A 97 -11.69 5.05 -7.03
CA ASN A 97 -12.31 4.55 -5.78
C ASN A 97 -12.10 5.49 -4.59
N ILE A 98 -10.97 6.22 -4.53
CA ILE A 98 -10.78 7.30 -3.55
C ILE A 98 -11.77 8.44 -3.83
N VAL A 99 -11.81 8.94 -5.07
CA VAL A 99 -12.63 10.10 -5.44
C VAL A 99 -14.13 9.84 -5.21
N SER A 100 -14.59 8.63 -5.53
CA SER A 100 -15.97 8.20 -5.32
C SER A 100 -16.33 7.92 -3.85
N GLY A 101 -15.36 7.87 -2.93
CA GLY A 101 -15.59 7.54 -1.52
C GLY A 101 -15.86 6.05 -1.25
N LYS A 102 -15.71 5.19 -2.26
CA LYS A 102 -15.86 3.73 -2.08
C LYS A 102 -14.82 3.19 -1.10
N LEU A 103 -13.60 3.72 -1.13
CA LEU A 103 -12.56 3.29 -0.20
C LEU A 103 -12.90 3.66 1.26
N ASP A 104 -13.47 4.84 1.50
CA ASP A 104 -13.93 5.23 2.85
C ASP A 104 -15.04 4.29 3.35
N SER A 105 -15.92 3.83 2.45
CA SER A 105 -16.97 2.87 2.80
C SER A 105 -16.38 1.52 3.22
N ILE A 106 -15.38 1.02 2.48
CA ILE A 106 -14.67 -0.22 2.84
C ILE A 106 -13.97 -0.11 4.21
N VAL A 107 -13.33 1.03 4.48
CA VAL A 107 -12.71 1.30 5.78
C VAL A 107 -13.75 1.28 6.89
N SER A 108 -14.90 1.93 6.66
CA SER A 108 -16.00 1.95 7.63
C SER A 108 -16.54 0.55 7.89
N ASP A 109 -16.73 -0.26 6.84
CA ASP A 109 -17.18 -1.65 6.96
C ASP A 109 -16.18 -2.48 7.78
N ILE A 110 -14.87 -2.31 7.54
CA ILE A 110 -13.83 -3.00 8.31
C ILE A 110 -13.87 -2.60 9.79
N ASN A 111 -13.97 -1.29 10.07
CA ASN A 111 -14.09 -0.79 11.44
C ASN A 111 -15.33 -1.36 12.15
N GLN A 112 -16.48 -1.43 11.47
CA GLN A 112 -17.76 -1.86 12.05
C GLN A 112 -17.86 -3.37 12.22
N GLU A 113 -17.41 -4.15 11.23
CA GLU A 113 -17.58 -5.59 11.20
C GLU A 113 -16.54 -6.32 12.06
N PHE A 114 -15.31 -5.80 12.14
CA PHE A 114 -14.19 -6.50 12.78
C PHE A 114 -13.62 -5.78 14.01
N ASP A 115 -14.11 -4.57 14.33
CA ASP A 115 -13.52 -3.68 15.36
C ASP A 115 -12.00 -3.50 15.17
N LYS A 116 -11.59 -3.32 13.91
CA LYS A 116 -10.20 -3.11 13.51
C LYS A 116 -9.98 -1.72 13.00
N ASN A 117 -8.86 -1.12 13.38
CA ASN A 117 -8.38 0.11 12.75
C ASN A 117 -7.79 -0.24 11.38
N VAL A 118 -7.97 0.65 10.41
CA VAL A 118 -7.30 0.55 9.11
C VAL A 118 -6.14 1.53 9.11
N LYS A 119 -4.93 0.99 9.00
CA LYS A 119 -3.70 1.75 8.82
C LYS A 119 -3.53 2.14 7.37
N PHE A 120 -3.17 3.41 7.18
CA PHE A 120 -2.70 3.97 5.93
C PHE A 120 -1.23 4.33 6.11
N ARG A 121 -0.43 3.98 5.10
CA ARG A 121 0.97 4.38 5.00
C ARG A 121 1.23 4.81 3.56
N LEU A 122 1.85 5.96 3.40
CA LEU A 122 2.20 6.54 2.12
C LEU A 122 3.71 6.77 2.11
N LEU A 123 4.41 6.08 1.21
CA LEU A 123 5.80 6.39 0.91
C LEU A 123 5.86 7.31 -0.31
N ILE A 124 6.66 8.37 -0.20
CA ILE A 124 6.83 9.39 -1.24
C ILE A 124 8.28 9.37 -1.70
N GLY A 125 8.48 8.90 -2.94
CA GLY A 125 9.75 8.98 -3.63
C GLY A 125 9.81 10.21 -4.51
N ILE A 126 10.67 11.16 -4.19
CA ILE A 126 10.92 12.33 -5.05
C ILE A 126 11.89 11.91 -6.17
N LEU A 127 11.59 12.29 -7.41
CA LEU A 127 12.58 12.20 -8.48
C LEU A 127 13.75 13.15 -8.16
N ASN A 128 14.94 12.60 -7.87
CA ASN A 128 16.12 13.40 -7.60
C ASN A 128 17.11 13.34 -8.78
N SER A 129 17.98 14.34 -8.87
CA SER A 129 18.94 14.49 -9.97
C SER A 129 20.08 13.46 -9.97
N GLN A 130 20.21 12.64 -8.92
CA GLN A 130 21.30 11.67 -8.76
C GLN A 130 20.93 10.26 -9.20
N SER A 131 19.66 9.86 -9.08
CA SER A 131 19.14 8.59 -9.58
C SER A 131 17.66 8.68 -9.93
N ASN A 132 17.33 8.26 -11.16
CA ASN A 132 15.95 8.12 -11.63
C ASN A 132 15.35 6.75 -11.24
N ASP A 133 16.05 5.94 -10.45
CA ASP A 133 15.59 4.65 -9.96
C ASP A 133 14.79 4.82 -8.66
N PRO A 134 13.48 4.49 -8.63
CA PRO A 134 12.70 4.50 -7.39
C PRO A 134 13.21 3.50 -6.35
N GLU A 135 14.02 2.50 -6.73
CA GLU A 135 14.54 1.48 -5.81
C GLU A 135 15.84 1.88 -5.08
N VAL A 136 16.48 2.99 -5.46
CA VAL A 136 17.63 3.51 -4.69
C VAL A 136 17.09 4.09 -3.39
N GLU A 137 17.62 3.69 -2.23
CA GLU A 137 17.24 4.21 -0.91
C GLU A 137 17.15 5.75 -0.94
N LYS A 138 15.93 6.25 -1.05
CA LYS A 138 15.62 7.67 -0.89
C LYS A 138 15.39 7.86 0.60
N HIS A 139 15.92 8.95 1.17
CA HIS A 139 15.45 9.44 2.46
C HIS A 139 13.92 9.45 2.41
N SER A 140 13.29 8.57 3.19
CA SER A 140 11.92 8.13 2.95
C SER A 140 10.98 9.19 3.47
N ASN A 141 10.38 9.96 2.56
CA ASN A 141 9.25 10.80 2.91
C ASN A 141 8.07 9.87 3.17
N GLU A 142 7.62 9.81 4.41
CA GLU A 142 6.56 8.91 4.84
C GLU A 142 5.48 9.67 5.60
N ILE A 143 4.22 9.33 5.30
CA ILE A 143 3.07 9.67 6.13
C ILE A 143 2.39 8.36 6.54
N SER A 144 2.06 8.23 7.81
CA SER A 144 1.25 7.12 8.30
C SER A 144 0.17 7.60 9.27
N PHE A 145 -0.98 6.94 9.22
CA PHE A 145 -2.08 7.21 10.13
C PHE A 145 -3.03 6.02 10.18
N GLU A 146 -3.89 5.98 11.18
CA GLU A 146 -4.94 4.98 11.31
C GLU A 146 -6.31 5.64 11.25
N ILE A 147 -7.29 4.96 10.68
CA ILE A 147 -8.70 5.37 10.74
C ILE A 147 -9.45 4.45 11.70
N LYS A 148 -10.08 5.07 12.71
CA LYS A 148 -11.03 4.42 13.62
C LYS A 148 -12.28 5.27 13.76
N ASN A 149 -13.45 4.68 13.55
CA ASN A 149 -14.74 5.37 13.68
C ASN A 149 -14.81 6.63 12.80
N ASN A 150 -14.31 6.53 11.56
CA ASN A 150 -14.21 7.63 10.59
C ASN A 150 -13.40 8.84 11.09
N LYS A 151 -12.45 8.61 12.01
CA LYS A 151 -11.51 9.63 12.50
C LYS A 151 -10.08 9.15 12.31
N VAL A 152 -9.23 10.06 11.89
CA VAL A 152 -7.78 9.85 11.87
C VAL A 152 -7.25 9.83 13.30
N ILE A 153 -6.44 8.83 13.60
CA ILE A 153 -5.71 8.64 14.85
C ILE A 153 -4.27 8.20 14.51
N ASN A 154 -3.36 8.30 15.48
CA ASN A 154 -1.96 7.86 15.34
C ASN A 154 -1.28 8.42 14.09
N PHE A 155 -1.48 9.71 13.81
CA PHE A 155 -0.85 10.39 12.69
C PHE A 155 0.64 10.58 12.97
N ASP A 156 1.48 10.14 12.05
CA ASP A 156 2.94 10.26 12.09
C ASP A 156 3.46 10.64 10.70
N GLN A 157 4.51 11.45 10.68
CA GLN A 157 5.13 11.91 9.44
C GLN A 157 6.63 12.08 9.59
N ASP A 158 7.36 11.66 8.57
CA ASP A 158 8.77 11.97 8.37
C ASP A 158 8.91 12.54 6.97
N LEU A 159 8.86 13.87 6.84
CA LEU A 159 8.81 14.56 5.56
C LEU A 159 9.91 15.60 5.46
N ASP A 160 10.73 15.47 4.42
CA ASP A 160 11.66 16.46 3.90
C ASP A 160 11.12 17.07 2.60
N LEU A 161 9.86 17.52 2.65
CA LEU A 161 9.14 18.18 1.53
C LEU A 161 8.93 19.68 1.77
N GLY A 162 9.64 20.26 2.74
CA GLY A 162 9.41 21.64 3.18
C GLY A 162 7.97 21.88 3.65
N ASN A 163 7.43 23.07 3.39
CA ASN A 163 6.08 23.46 3.82
C ASN A 163 4.95 23.00 2.86
N GLU A 164 5.23 22.20 1.84
CA GLU A 164 4.22 21.83 0.83
C GLU A 164 3.06 21.03 1.41
N LEU A 165 3.32 20.25 2.46
CA LEU A 165 2.33 19.41 3.16
C LEU A 165 2.05 19.92 4.57
N SER A 166 2.14 21.24 4.82
CA SER A 166 1.93 21.83 6.17
C SER A 166 0.57 21.51 6.80
N ASP A 167 -0.44 21.22 5.97
CA ASP A 167 -1.83 21.00 6.40
C ASP A 167 -2.19 19.51 6.49
N ILE A 168 -1.20 18.61 6.41
CA ILE A 168 -1.44 17.17 6.33
C ILE A 168 -1.96 16.55 7.63
N ASP A 169 -1.68 17.19 8.76
CA ASP A 169 -2.22 16.83 10.08
C ASP A 169 -3.72 17.13 10.21
N GLN A 170 -4.28 17.94 9.30
CA GLN A 170 -5.72 18.28 9.28
C GLN A 170 -6.56 17.29 8.46
N VAL A 171 -5.92 16.32 7.81
CA VAL A 171 -6.57 15.32 6.96
C VAL A 171 -7.35 14.33 7.83
N ASN A 172 -8.63 14.10 7.51
CA ASN A 172 -9.52 13.23 8.28
C ASN A 172 -9.88 11.90 7.58
N ASN A 173 -9.51 11.75 6.31
CA ASN A 173 -9.76 10.55 5.52
C ASN A 173 -8.81 10.49 4.32
N ILE A 174 -8.78 9.35 3.63
CA ILE A 174 -7.88 9.15 2.49
C ILE A 174 -8.21 10.07 1.31
N LYS A 175 -9.49 10.44 1.14
CA LYS A 175 -9.90 11.37 0.09
C LYS A 175 -9.34 12.77 0.31
N GLU A 176 -9.36 13.26 1.55
CA GLU A 176 -8.73 14.51 1.95
C GLU A 176 -7.22 14.45 1.76
N LEU A 177 -6.56 13.35 2.13
CA LEU A 177 -5.12 13.15 1.87
C LEU A 177 -4.81 13.27 0.39
N TYR A 178 -5.55 12.51 -0.42
CA TYR A 178 -5.36 12.50 -1.87
C TYR A 178 -5.55 13.90 -2.45
N ASN A 179 -6.60 14.60 -2.04
CA ASN A 179 -6.89 15.97 -2.48
C ASN A 179 -5.77 16.94 -2.07
N LEU A 180 -5.23 16.81 -0.86
CA LEU A 180 -4.10 17.62 -0.41
C LEU A 180 -2.86 17.38 -1.30
N LEU A 181 -2.49 16.12 -1.52
CA LEU A 181 -1.33 15.73 -2.34
C LEU A 181 -1.43 16.26 -3.78
N VAL A 182 -2.61 16.16 -4.41
CA VAL A 182 -2.79 16.67 -5.79
C VAL A 182 -2.88 18.21 -5.85
N SER A 183 -3.22 18.88 -4.74
CA SER A 183 -3.39 20.33 -4.70
C SER A 183 -2.10 21.10 -4.41
N LYS A 184 -1.17 20.48 -3.68
CA LYS A 184 0.04 21.15 -3.19
C LYS A 184 1.31 20.73 -3.92
N THR A 185 1.36 19.51 -4.45
CA THR A 185 2.57 18.96 -5.04
C THR A 185 2.41 18.81 -6.55
N SER A 186 3.52 18.95 -7.30
CA SER A 186 3.61 18.44 -8.66
C SER A 186 3.66 16.91 -8.59
N ILE A 187 2.52 16.30 -8.24
CA ILE A 187 2.36 14.86 -8.01
C ILE A 187 2.92 14.03 -9.16
N ASP A 188 2.97 14.62 -10.35
CA ASP A 188 3.55 14.07 -11.57
C ASP A 188 4.98 13.57 -11.34
N PHE A 189 5.78 14.28 -10.54
CA PHE A 189 7.18 13.96 -10.22
C PHE A 189 7.36 13.02 -9.01
N LEU A 190 6.27 12.65 -8.35
CA LEU A 190 6.31 11.80 -7.16
C LEU A 190 6.01 10.36 -7.52
N TRP A 191 6.92 9.47 -7.12
CA TRP A 191 6.60 8.08 -6.93
C TRP A 191 5.84 7.93 -5.62
N LEU A 192 4.66 7.30 -5.64
CA LEU A 192 3.84 7.10 -4.45
C LEU A 192 3.57 5.61 -4.27
N ASP A 193 3.85 5.10 -3.07
CA ASP A 193 3.46 3.75 -2.64
C ASP A 193 2.42 3.88 -1.52
N PHE A 194 1.16 3.57 -1.85
CA PHE A 194 0.06 3.56 -0.89
C PHE A 194 -0.11 2.17 -0.30
N TYR A 195 -0.07 2.08 1.02
CA TYR A 195 -0.37 0.88 1.79
C TYR A 195 -1.64 1.11 2.60
N ILE A 196 -2.54 0.13 2.55
CA ILE A 196 -3.81 0.14 3.29
C ILE A 196 -3.91 -1.22 3.96
N ALA A 197 -3.84 -1.26 5.29
CA ALA A 197 -3.68 -2.51 6.01
C ALA A 197 -4.43 -2.54 7.34
N VAL A 198 -4.72 -3.74 7.82
CA VAL A 198 -5.16 -4.00 9.18
C VAL A 198 -4.01 -4.61 9.97
N SER A 199 -3.79 -4.07 11.17
CA SER A 199 -2.71 -4.49 12.06
C SER A 199 -3.18 -5.56 13.05
N TYR A 200 -2.36 -6.59 13.21
CA TYR A 200 -2.59 -7.68 14.15
C TYR A 200 -1.41 -7.83 15.09
N ASP A 201 -1.69 -8.27 16.32
CA ASP A 201 -0.65 -8.60 17.30
C ASP A 201 0.19 -9.79 16.79
N LYS A 202 1.49 -9.54 16.63
CA LYS A 202 2.46 -10.50 16.10
C LYS A 202 2.57 -11.75 16.95
N LYS A 203 2.52 -11.61 18.28
CA LYS A 203 2.54 -12.74 19.21
C LYS A 203 1.31 -13.62 19.01
N LYS A 204 0.11 -13.03 18.85
CA LYS A 204 -1.11 -13.80 18.58
C LYS A 204 -1.03 -14.57 17.26
N ILE A 205 -0.43 -13.99 16.22
CA ILE A 205 -0.26 -14.67 14.93
C ILE A 205 0.68 -15.86 15.06
N PHE A 206 1.79 -15.69 15.76
CA PHE A 206 2.78 -16.76 15.86
C PHE A 206 2.39 -17.87 16.83
N GLU A 207 1.44 -17.60 17.73
CA GLU A 207 0.79 -18.60 18.58
C GLU A 207 -0.42 -19.27 17.88
N ASP A 208 -0.66 -19.00 16.59
CA ASP A 208 -1.81 -19.49 15.81
C ASP A 208 -3.17 -19.14 16.46
N LYS A 209 -3.24 -18.02 17.17
CA LYS A 209 -4.45 -17.50 17.83
C LYS A 209 -5.23 -16.52 16.97
N ILE A 210 -4.90 -16.42 15.69
CA ILE A 210 -5.59 -15.54 14.75
C ILE A 210 -6.39 -16.38 13.76
N ASP A 211 -7.62 -15.94 13.54
CA ASP A 211 -8.48 -16.48 12.51
C ASP A 211 -8.00 -16.00 11.13
N PHE A 212 -7.46 -16.91 10.34
CA PHE A 212 -7.05 -16.62 8.97
C PHE A 212 -8.24 -16.40 8.04
N ASP A 213 -9.43 -16.89 8.40
CA ASP A 213 -10.65 -16.63 7.64
C ASP A 213 -11.09 -15.18 7.84
N GLU A 214 -10.89 -14.60 9.04
CA GLU A 214 -11.07 -13.16 9.29
C GLU A 214 -10.12 -12.34 8.41
N ILE A 215 -8.81 -12.66 8.43
CA ILE A 215 -7.81 -11.99 7.58
C ILE A 215 -8.24 -12.07 6.12
N HIS A 216 -8.59 -13.26 5.65
CA HIS A 216 -9.04 -13.48 4.27
C HIS A 216 -10.28 -12.65 3.95
N HIS A 217 -11.27 -12.59 4.84
CA HIS A 217 -12.49 -11.81 4.64
C HIS A 217 -12.20 -10.31 4.54
N ILE A 218 -11.36 -9.76 5.42
CA ILE A 218 -10.94 -8.35 5.35
C ILE A 218 -10.21 -8.08 4.03
N ILE A 219 -9.25 -8.95 3.69
CA ILE A 219 -8.45 -8.81 2.47
C ILE A 219 -9.36 -8.83 1.22
N LYS A 220 -10.39 -9.70 1.19
CA LYS A 220 -11.36 -9.77 0.09
C LYS A 220 -12.13 -8.49 -0.16
N LYS A 221 -12.30 -7.62 0.85
CA LYS A 221 -12.91 -6.30 0.64
C LYS A 221 -12.09 -5.41 -0.31
N PHE A 222 -10.80 -5.72 -0.50
CA PHE A 222 -9.92 -5.02 -1.44
C PHE A 222 -9.76 -5.71 -2.80
N ASP A 223 -10.42 -6.85 -3.06
CA ASP A 223 -10.28 -7.62 -4.31
C ASP A 223 -10.54 -6.78 -5.57
N TYR A 224 -11.42 -5.79 -5.48
CA TYR A 224 -11.73 -4.90 -6.59
C TYR A 224 -10.52 -4.09 -7.10
N LEU A 225 -9.44 -3.96 -6.30
CA LEU A 225 -8.19 -3.32 -6.70
C LEU A 225 -7.25 -4.27 -7.45
N LEU A 226 -7.38 -5.59 -7.25
CA LEU A 226 -6.43 -6.60 -7.72
C LEU A 226 -6.72 -7.14 -9.12
N LYS A 227 -7.20 -6.28 -10.01
CA LYS A 227 -7.49 -6.67 -11.38
C LYS A 227 -6.19 -6.97 -12.14
N LYS A 228 -6.26 -7.94 -13.05
CA LYS A 228 -5.21 -8.29 -14.02
C LYS A 228 -5.17 -7.31 -15.18
#